data_AF-A0A2T5FUX2-F1
#
_entry.id   AF-A0A2T5FUX2-F1
#
_cell.length_a   1.000
_cell.length_b   1.000
_cell.length_c   1.000
_cell.angle_alpha   90.00
_cell.angle_beta   90.00
_cell.angle_gamma   90.00
#
_symmetry.space_group_name_H-M   'P 1'
#
loop_
_entity.id
_entity.type
_entity.pdbx_description
1 polymer ?
#
loop_
_entity_poly.entity_id
_entity_poly.type
_entity_poly.pdbx_seq_one_letter_code
_entity_poly.pdbx_strand_id
1 'polypeptide(L)'
;MQQGWAKYDKGAKGSLTALEFGTWLLAASGQDVTAQVEKSKAGKSANLPAVKVLNATAGEFAKADKDHSRSISPEELTAYLSA
;
A
#
# COMPACT_ATOMS: atom_id res chain seq x y z
N MET A 1 -7.69 7.11 -12.01
CA MET A 1 -6.24 7.03 -11.75
C MET A 1 -5.85 5.62 -11.27
N GLN A 2 -5.98 4.59 -12.12
CA GLN A 2 -5.49 3.23 -11.78
C GLN A 2 -4.01 3.01 -12.16
N GLN A 3 -3.36 4.03 -12.73
CA GLN A 3 -1.99 3.90 -13.23
C GLN A 3 -1.03 3.65 -12.06
N GLY A 4 -0.38 2.49 -12.09
CA GLY A 4 0.60 2.07 -11.09
C GLY A 4 0.12 1.01 -10.12
N TRP A 5 -1.19 0.77 -9.95
CA TRP A 5 -1.73 -0.22 -9.00
C TRP A 5 -1.14 -1.63 -9.17
N ALA A 6 -1.09 -2.13 -10.41
CA ALA A 6 -0.58 -3.47 -10.72
C ALA A 6 0.90 -3.67 -10.36
N LYS A 7 1.69 -2.59 -10.23
CA LYS A 7 3.09 -2.65 -9.78
C LYS A 7 3.19 -2.99 -8.28
N TYR A 8 2.18 -2.60 -7.51
CA TYR A 8 2.15 -2.77 -6.06
C TYR A 8 1.37 -4.02 -5.63
N ASP A 9 0.53 -4.58 -6.50
CA ASP A 9 -0.08 -5.91 -6.28
C ASP A 9 0.95 -7.03 -6.48
N LYS A 10 1.82 -7.24 -5.49
CA LYS A 10 2.80 -8.32 -5.56
C LYS A 10 2.08 -9.66 -5.48
N GLY A 11 2.40 -10.51 -6.45
CA GLY A 11 1.78 -11.82 -6.60
C GLY A 11 0.51 -11.82 -7.45
N ALA A 12 0.10 -10.67 -8.03
CA ALA A 12 -1.07 -10.56 -8.90
C ALA A 12 -2.34 -11.20 -8.29
N LYS A 13 -2.54 -10.95 -6.99
CA LYS A 13 -3.63 -11.54 -6.19
C LYS A 13 -4.95 -10.78 -6.34
N GLY A 14 -4.92 -9.65 -7.03
CA GLY A 14 -6.10 -8.82 -7.25
C GLY A 14 -6.43 -7.92 -6.07
N SER A 15 -5.58 -7.80 -5.06
CA SER A 15 -5.77 -6.90 -3.92
C SER A 15 -4.46 -6.39 -3.35
N LEU A 16 -4.48 -5.24 -2.67
CA LEU A 16 -3.31 -4.70 -1.98
C LEU A 16 -3.39 -4.98 -0.48
N THR A 17 -2.35 -5.60 0.06
CA THR A 17 -2.14 -5.61 1.52
C THR A 17 -1.92 -4.18 2.03
N ALA A 18 -2.04 -3.97 3.34
CA ALA A 18 -1.80 -2.66 3.95
C ALA A 18 -0.42 -2.05 3.60
N LEU A 19 0.62 -2.87 3.51
CA LEU A 19 1.95 -2.39 3.13
C LEU A 19 2.02 -1.98 1.66
N GLU A 20 1.40 -2.75 0.77
CA GLU A 20 1.37 -2.45 -0.67
C GLU A 20 0.55 -1.21 -0.97
N PHE A 21 -0.64 -1.09 -0.37
CA PHE A 21 -1.48 0.09 -0.44
C PHE A 21 -0.75 1.32 0.09
N GLY A 22 -0.15 1.22 1.27
CA GLY A 22 0.60 2.34 1.86
C GLY A 22 1.80 2.78 1.01
N THR A 23 2.52 1.81 0.43
CA THR A 23 3.66 2.12 -0.44
C THR A 23 3.20 2.81 -1.73
N TRP A 24 2.10 2.33 -2.32
CA TRP A 24 1.48 2.96 -3.48
C TRP A 24 1.00 4.38 -3.17
N LEU A 25 0.31 4.59 -2.04
CA LEU A 25 -0.24 5.87 -1.64
C LEU A 25 0.85 6.94 -1.46
N LEU A 26 1.95 6.57 -0.80
CA LEU A 26 3.09 7.47 -0.63
C LEU A 26 3.76 7.78 -1.97
N ALA A 27 3.94 6.79 -2.84
CA ALA A 27 4.47 7.02 -4.19
C ALA A 27 3.56 7.95 -5.01
N ALA A 28 2.23 7.76 -4.94
CA ALA A 28 1.24 8.62 -5.59
C ALA A 28 1.27 10.06 -5.03
N SER A 29 1.64 10.22 -3.76
CA SER A 29 1.83 11.51 -3.09
C SER A 29 3.22 12.14 -3.34
N GLY A 30 4.04 11.55 -4.21
CA GLY A 30 5.38 12.03 -4.55
C GLY A 30 6.50 11.56 -3.61
N GLN A 31 6.20 10.71 -2.62
CA GLN A 31 7.13 10.13 -1.68
C GLN A 31 7.38 8.64 -2.00
N ASP A 32 8.02 8.35 -3.14
CA ASP A 32 8.29 6.96 -3.54
C ASP A 32 9.33 6.29 -2.61
N VAL A 33 8.83 5.45 -1.71
CA VAL A 33 9.63 4.64 -0.78
C VAL A 33 9.77 3.18 -1.21
N THR A 34 9.35 2.83 -2.44
CA THR A 34 9.31 1.45 -2.95
C THR A 34 10.66 0.75 -2.79
N ALA A 35 11.74 1.40 -3.21
CA ALA A 35 13.09 0.82 -3.12
C ALA A 35 13.56 0.61 -1.67
N GLN A 36 13.11 1.43 -0.72
CA GLN A 36 13.46 1.29 0.70
C GLN A 36 12.72 0.12 1.34
N VAL A 37 11.42 -0.01 1.04
CA VAL A 37 10.60 -1.14 1.48
C VAL A 37 11.13 -2.46 0.93
N GLU A 38 11.53 -2.52 -0.34
CA GLU A 38 12.11 -3.74 -0.92
C GLU A 38 13.44 -4.13 -0.27
N LYS A 39 14.34 -3.17 -0.03
CA LYS A 39 15.62 -3.42 0.66
C LYS A 39 15.42 -3.92 2.11
N SER A 40 14.34 -3.50 2.77
CA SER A 40 14.05 -3.94 4.15
C SER A 40 13.66 -5.42 4.26
N LYS A 41 13.32 -6.09 3.15
CA LYS A 41 13.02 -7.53 3.11
C LYS A 41 14.27 -8.42 3.21
N ALA A 42 15.46 -7.88 2.95
CA ALA A 42 16.70 -8.64 2.79
C ALA A 42 17.70 -8.51 3.96
N GLY A 43 17.39 -7.77 5.03
CA GLY A 43 18.35 -7.46 6.10
C GLY A 43 17.79 -7.52 7.52
N LYS A 44 18.66 -7.76 8.51
CA LYS A 44 18.34 -7.75 9.95
C LYS A 44 18.02 -6.35 10.52
N SER A 45 18.21 -5.28 9.73
CA SER A 45 17.73 -3.92 10.00
C SER A 45 16.20 -3.90 9.90
N ALA A 46 15.58 -4.47 10.93
CA ALA A 46 14.20 -4.94 10.97
C ALA A 46 13.20 -3.91 10.48
N ASN A 47 12.58 -4.15 9.32
CA ASN A 47 11.26 -3.64 8.92
C ASN A 47 10.96 -2.13 9.11
N LEU A 48 11.93 -1.27 9.45
CA LEU A 48 11.67 0.12 9.84
C LEU A 48 10.98 0.92 8.73
N PRO A 49 11.39 0.80 7.44
CA PRO A 49 10.65 1.45 6.35
C PRO A 49 9.23 0.93 6.24
N ALA A 50 9.02 -0.40 6.27
CA ALA A 50 7.69 -0.99 6.17
C ALA A 50 6.77 -0.57 7.32
N VAL A 51 7.27 -0.55 8.55
CA VAL A 51 6.53 -0.09 9.75
C VAL A 51 6.20 1.40 9.64
N LYS A 52 7.13 2.23 9.17
CA LYS A 52 6.86 3.66 8.94
C LYS A 52 5.75 3.88 7.93
N VAL A 53 5.76 3.12 6.83
CA VAL A 53 4.68 3.16 5.82
C VAL A 53 3.35 2.78 6.48
N LEU A 54 3.29 1.62 7.15
CA LEU A 54 2.07 1.15 7.79
C LEU A 54 1.51 2.16 8.79
N ASN A 55 2.35 2.76 9.63
CA ASN A 55 1.92 3.76 10.61
C ASN A 55 1.44 5.05 9.94
N ALA A 56 2.13 5.50 8.89
CA ALA A 56 1.77 6.73 8.18
C ALA A 56 0.47 6.59 7.39
N THR A 57 0.17 5.40 6.87
CA THR A 57 -0.97 5.17 5.97
C THR A 57 -2.11 4.37 6.62
N ALA A 58 -2.02 4.02 7.91
CA ALA A 58 -3.04 3.22 8.60
C ALA A 58 -4.43 3.84 8.53
N GLY A 59 -4.54 5.16 8.70
CA GLY A 59 -5.81 5.87 8.61
C GLY A 59 -6.43 5.82 7.21
N GLU A 60 -5.62 5.97 6.17
CA GLU A 60 -6.07 5.90 4.79
C GLU A 60 -6.42 4.47 4.37
N PHE A 61 -5.67 3.49 4.86
CA PHE A 61 -6.01 2.08 4.67
C PHE A 61 -7.37 1.75 5.29
N ALA A 62 -7.63 2.18 6.53
CA ALA A 62 -8.92 1.95 7.18
C ALA A 62 -10.10 2.68 6.49
N LYS A 63 -9.86 3.77 5.77
CA LYS A 63 -10.88 4.43 4.95
C LYS A 63 -11.19 3.65 3.68
N ALA A 64 -10.16 3.05 3.08
CA ALA A 64 -10.25 2.29 1.84
C ALA A 64 -10.81 0.86 2.07
N ASP A 65 -10.40 0.17 3.14
CA ASP A 65 -10.83 -1.18 3.54
C ASP A 65 -12.24 -1.14 4.16
N LYS A 66 -13.26 -1.02 3.29
CA LYS A 66 -14.66 -0.85 3.68
C LYS A 66 -15.28 -2.16 4.13
N ASP A 67 -14.85 -3.28 3.54
CA ASP A 67 -15.35 -4.60 3.90
C ASP A 67 -14.60 -5.23 5.08
N HIS A 68 -13.54 -4.57 5.57
CA HIS A 68 -12.68 -5.02 6.66
C HIS A 68 -11.96 -6.34 6.37
N SER A 69 -11.74 -6.66 5.09
CA SER A 69 -11.00 -7.84 4.63
C SER A 69 -9.51 -7.77 4.95
N ARG A 70 -9.01 -6.60 5.39
CA ARG A 70 -7.58 -6.33 5.61
C ARG A 70 -6.77 -6.37 4.31
N SER A 71 -7.43 -6.14 3.19
CA SER A 71 -6.83 -5.92 1.88
C SER A 71 -7.69 -4.95 1.08
N ILE A 72 -7.09 -4.22 0.14
CA ILE A 72 -7.83 -3.29 -0.72
C ILE A 72 -8.09 -3.94 -2.06
N SER A 73 -9.35 -4.23 -2.34
CA SER A 73 -9.82 -4.68 -3.66
C SER A 73 -9.81 -3.54 -4.69
N PRO A 74 -9.89 -3.84 -6.01
CA PRO A 74 -9.97 -2.82 -7.05
C PRO A 74 -11.22 -1.94 -6.92
N GLU A 75 -12.33 -2.51 -6.47
CA GLU A 75 -13.59 -1.82 -6.22
C GLU A 75 -13.44 -0.82 -5.07
N GLU A 76 -12.88 -1.26 -3.94
CA GLU A 76 -12.61 -0.40 -2.79
C GLU A 76 -11.62 0.71 -3.09
N LEU A 77 -10.58 0.41 -3.87
CA LEU A 77 -9.63 1.42 -4.32
C LEU A 77 -10.31 2.48 -5.20
N THR A 78 -11.18 2.04 -6.12
CA THR A 78 -11.93 2.94 -6.98
C THR A 78 -12.86 3.83 -6.17
N ALA A 79 -13.55 3.27 -5.18
CA ALA A 79 -14.40 4.00 -4.25
C ALA A 79 -13.59 5.02 -3.43
N TYR A 80 -12.44 4.62 -2.89
CA TYR A 80 -11.53 5.47 -2.12
C TYR A 80 -11.03 6.67 -2.94
N LEU A 81 -10.65 6.46 -4.20
CA LEU A 81 -10.17 7.52 -5.11
C LEU A 81 -11.26 8.47 -5.61
N SER A 82 -12.53 8.08 -5.47
CA SER A 82 -13.69 8.85 -5.94
C SER A 82 -14.43 9.57 -4.80
N ALA A 83 -13.98 9.38 -3.56
CA ALA A 83 -14.50 10.02 -2.35
C ALA A 83 -13.82 11.38 -2.09
#